data_AF-A0A4Z1I2H1-F1
#
_entry.id   AF-A0A4Z1I2H1-F1
#
_cell.length_a   1.000
_cell.length_b   1.000
_cell.length_c   1.000
_cell.angle_alpha   90.00
_cell.angle_beta   90.00
_cell.angle_gamma   90.00
#
_symmetry.space_group_name_H-M   'P 1'
#
loop_
_entity.id
_entity.type
_entity.pdbx_description
1 polymer ?
#
loop_
_entity_poly.entity_id
_entity_poly.type
_entity_poly.pdbx_seq_one_letter_code
_entity_poly.pdbx_strand_id
1 'polypeptide(L)'
;MLRHLKGEEEMVGILSSHPFALMAVLRVWGRGVEDISRDLEMMKGSVKEVMEGCPVGYVKEARLRGSLFGERDGGAVACADAQFWVDHEKPLEALRINGERGIVWPFGELPDGCEFLVLVDAKLTGC
;
A
#
# COMPACT_ATOMS: atom_id res chain seq x y z
N MET A 1 -21.30 1.57 -5.83
CA MET A 1 -21.82 0.66 -4.78
C MET A 1 -20.87 0.72 -3.59
N LEU A 2 -20.78 1.87 -2.90
CA LEU A 2 -19.94 2.10 -1.71
C LEU A 2 -20.69 2.92 -0.63
N ARG A 3 -22.00 3.13 -0.78
CA ARG A 3 -22.78 4.07 0.06
C ARG A 3 -23.62 3.40 1.15
N HIS A 4 -23.43 2.12 1.44
CA HIS A 4 -24.30 1.39 2.39
C HIS A 4 -23.63 0.87 3.66
N LEU A 5 -22.38 1.23 3.94
CA LEU A 5 -21.76 0.96 5.23
C LEU A 5 -22.08 2.11 6.19
N LYS A 6 -23.27 2.04 6.80
CA LYS A 6 -23.71 3.02 7.79
C LYS A 6 -23.07 2.66 9.14
N GLY A 7 -21.87 3.19 9.38
CA GLY A 7 -21.18 3.11 10.67
C GLY A 7 -19.65 2.95 10.64
N GLU A 8 -19.02 2.81 9.48
CA GLU A 8 -17.77 2.03 9.40
C GLU A 8 -16.58 2.88 8.95
N GLU A 9 -15.36 2.48 9.30
CA GLU A 9 -14.10 3.18 8.98
C GLU A 9 -14.02 3.46 7.47
N GLU A 10 -13.89 4.74 7.09
CA GLU A 10 -13.71 5.08 5.68
C GLU A 10 -12.23 4.86 5.40
N MET A 11 -11.91 3.83 4.64
CA MET A 11 -10.52 3.48 4.33
C MET A 11 -10.27 3.76 2.86
N VAL A 12 -9.12 4.34 2.55
CA VAL A 12 -8.65 4.52 1.18
C VAL A 12 -7.33 3.80 1.02
N GLY A 13 -7.20 3.02 -0.04
CA GLY A 13 -5.96 2.31 -0.33
C GLY A 13 -5.61 2.36 -1.79
N ILE A 14 -4.33 2.11 -2.06
CA ILE A 14 -3.81 1.98 -3.42
C ILE A 14 -2.91 0.75 -3.51
N LEU A 15 -3.07 0.02 -4.61
CA LEU A 15 -2.09 -0.91 -5.15
C LEU A 15 -1.36 -0.21 -6.28
N SER A 16 -0.04 -0.09 -6.16
CA SER A 16 0.78 0.44 -7.24
C SER A 16 2.22 -0.05 -7.15
N SER A 17 2.82 -0.33 -8.30
CA SER A 17 4.27 -0.51 -8.37
C SER A 17 5.06 0.78 -8.10
N HIS A 18 4.47 1.96 -8.27
CA HIS A 18 5.19 3.24 -8.20
C HIS A 18 5.18 3.87 -6.79
N PRO A 19 6.36 4.06 -6.15
CA PRO A 19 6.48 4.68 -4.83
C PRO A 19 5.81 6.06 -4.74
N PHE A 20 5.91 6.87 -5.79
CA PHE A 20 5.30 8.20 -5.82
C PHE A 20 3.77 8.18 -5.79
N ALA A 21 3.13 7.10 -6.27
CA ALA A 21 1.68 6.95 -6.18
C ALA A 21 1.25 6.74 -4.72
N LEU A 22 1.98 5.90 -3.97
CA LEU A 22 1.75 5.68 -2.55
C LEU A 22 2.01 6.96 -1.74
N MET A 23 3.12 7.65 -2.03
CA MET A 23 3.44 8.93 -1.37
C MET A 23 2.37 9.98 -1.63
N ALA A 24 1.80 10.04 -2.84
CA ALA A 24 0.72 10.96 -3.16
C ALA A 24 -0.54 10.66 -2.34
N VAL A 25 -0.93 9.38 -2.22
CA VAL A 25 -2.05 8.97 -1.36
C VAL A 25 -1.77 9.36 0.09
N LEU A 26 -0.63 8.96 0.66
CA LEU A 26 -0.26 9.32 2.04
C LEU A 26 -0.34 10.84 2.28
N ARG A 27 0.16 11.63 1.32
CA ARG A 27 0.19 13.10 1.41
C ARG A 27 -1.20 13.73 1.41
N VAL A 28 -2.14 13.20 0.62
CA VAL A 28 -3.53 13.68 0.59
C VAL A 28 -4.20 13.54 1.96
N TRP A 29 -3.85 12.48 2.70
CA TRP A 29 -4.33 12.23 4.06
C TRP A 29 -3.40 12.79 5.15
N GLY A 30 -2.58 13.79 4.82
CA GLY A 30 -1.79 14.54 5.78
C GLY A 30 -0.57 13.79 6.33
N ARG A 31 -0.20 12.67 5.72
CA ARG A 31 0.90 11.81 6.19
C ARG A 31 2.08 11.83 5.24
N GLY A 32 3.27 11.78 5.84
CA GLY A 32 4.50 11.49 5.13
C GLY A 32 4.76 9.99 5.11
N VAL A 33 5.59 9.54 4.17
CA VAL A 33 6.06 8.15 4.14
C VAL A 33 6.93 7.81 5.36
N GLU A 34 7.51 8.85 5.98
CA GLU A 34 8.28 8.80 7.21
C GLU A 34 7.47 8.47 8.48
N ASP A 35 6.14 8.64 8.46
CA ASP A 35 5.25 8.42 9.63
C ASP A 35 4.19 7.34 9.39
N ILE A 36 4.53 6.33 8.59
CA ILE A 36 3.58 5.31 8.14
C ILE A 36 3.35 4.17 9.14
N SER A 37 4.11 4.11 10.23
CA SER A 37 4.10 2.97 11.18
C SER A 37 2.71 2.66 11.71
N ARG A 38 1.89 3.70 11.95
CA ARG A 38 0.50 3.55 12.40
C ARG A 38 -0.38 2.90 11.32
N ASP A 39 -0.20 3.29 10.06
CA ASP A 39 -0.98 2.77 8.93
C ASP A 39 -0.61 1.31 8.65
N LEU A 40 0.69 0.97 8.73
CA LEU A 40 1.14 -0.42 8.63
C LEU A 40 0.55 -1.31 9.74
N GLU A 41 0.48 -0.83 10.99
CA GLU A 41 -0.13 -1.59 12.08
C GLU A 41 -1.62 -1.84 11.84
N MET A 42 -2.34 -0.79 11.43
CA MET A 42 -3.77 -0.88 11.07
C MET A 42 -4.01 -1.85 9.90
N MET A 43 -3.12 -1.85 8.90
CA MET A 43 -3.19 -2.74 7.75
C MET A 43 -3.13 -4.22 8.14
N LYS A 44 -2.37 -4.60 9.19
CA LYS A 44 -2.30 -6.00 9.64
C LYS A 44 -3.67 -6.61 9.97
N GLY A 45 -4.58 -5.79 10.52
CA GLY A 45 -5.92 -6.23 10.90
C GLY A 45 -6.96 -6.10 9.80
N SER A 46 -6.86 -5.07 8.95
CA SER A 46 -8.01 -4.63 8.13
C SER A 46 -7.83 -4.85 6.64
N VAL A 47 -6.59 -4.96 6.15
CA VAL A 47 -6.32 -4.87 4.71
C VAL A 47 -6.92 -6.02 3.91
N LYS A 48 -6.94 -7.22 4.49
CA LYS A 48 -7.49 -8.42 3.86
C LYS A 48 -8.99 -8.26 3.62
N GLU A 49 -9.73 -7.84 4.64
CA GLU A 49 -11.19 -7.66 4.55
C GLU A 49 -11.55 -6.56 3.55
N VAL A 50 -10.78 -5.46 3.52
CA VAL A 50 -10.95 -4.38 2.55
C VAL A 50 -10.72 -4.87 1.12
N MET A 51 -9.67 -5.66 0.88
CA MET A 51 -9.41 -6.24 -0.44
C MET A 51 -10.53 -7.21 -0.84
N GLU A 52 -10.92 -8.14 0.04
CA GLU A 52 -11.99 -9.12 -0.21
C GLU A 52 -13.35 -8.45 -0.52
N GLY A 53 -13.61 -7.27 0.04
CA GLY A 53 -14.77 -6.44 -0.23
C GLY A 53 -14.72 -5.62 -1.53
N CYS A 54 -13.57 -5.57 -2.21
CA CYS A 54 -13.40 -4.78 -3.42
C CYS A 54 -14.19 -5.40 -4.60
N PRO A 55 -14.97 -4.61 -5.36
CA PRO A 55 -15.70 -5.12 -6.53
C PRO A 55 -14.80 -5.44 -7.72
N VAL A 56 -13.53 -5.05 -7.66
CA VAL A 56 -12.56 -5.26 -8.75
C VAL A 56 -11.82 -6.58 -8.50
N GLY A 57 -12.03 -7.55 -9.39
CA GLY A 57 -11.54 -8.93 -9.22
C GLY A 57 -10.04 -9.02 -8.92
N TYR A 58 -9.20 -8.28 -9.65
CA TYR A 58 -7.75 -8.37 -9.43
C TYR A 58 -7.32 -7.87 -8.04
N VAL A 59 -7.97 -6.83 -7.50
CA VAL A 59 -7.69 -6.34 -6.14
C VAL A 59 -8.20 -7.33 -5.11
N LYS A 60 -9.40 -7.88 -5.36
CA LYS A 60 -10.07 -8.83 -4.47
C LYS A 60 -9.30 -10.14 -4.32
N GLU A 61 -8.70 -10.61 -5.41
CA GLU A 61 -8.04 -11.92 -5.48
C GLU A 61 -6.52 -11.83 -5.28
N ALA A 62 -5.95 -10.61 -5.26
CA ALA A 62 -4.52 -10.41 -5.07
C ALA A 62 -4.06 -10.96 -3.71
N ARG A 63 -2.93 -11.68 -3.73
CA ARG A 63 -2.38 -12.33 -2.53
C ARG A 63 -1.49 -11.35 -1.79
N LEU A 64 -1.82 -11.07 -0.52
CA LEU A 64 -0.96 -10.29 0.38
C LEU A 64 0.42 -10.96 0.56
N ARG A 65 1.49 -10.16 0.44
CA ARG A 65 2.88 -10.58 0.53
C ARG A 65 3.75 -9.60 1.30
N GLY A 66 4.82 -10.13 1.89
CA GLY A 66 5.78 -9.38 2.69
C GLY A 66 5.69 -9.61 4.20
N SER A 67 6.67 -9.06 4.91
CA SER A 67 6.88 -9.27 6.35
C SER A 67 5.73 -8.77 7.23
N LEU A 68 4.97 -7.77 6.77
CA LEU A 68 3.77 -7.30 7.46
C LEU A 68 2.72 -8.42 7.60
N PHE A 69 2.70 -9.36 6.64
CA PHE A 69 1.74 -10.46 6.56
C PHE A 69 2.37 -11.82 6.89
N GLY A 70 3.57 -11.84 7.49
CA GLY A 70 4.23 -13.04 7.99
C GLY A 70 5.21 -13.72 7.01
N GLU A 71 5.44 -13.17 5.83
CA GLU A 71 6.44 -13.67 4.86
C GLU A 71 7.83 -13.10 5.18
N ARG A 72 8.80 -13.95 5.52
CA ARG A 72 10.09 -13.49 6.07
C ARG A 72 11.24 -13.36 5.06
N ASP A 73 11.14 -14.00 3.90
CA ASP A 73 12.31 -14.26 3.04
C ASP A 73 12.37 -13.38 1.77
N GLY A 74 11.59 -12.30 1.68
CA GLY A 74 11.35 -11.60 0.40
C GLY A 74 11.67 -10.11 0.33
N GLY A 75 12.26 -9.49 1.36
CA GLY A 75 12.63 -8.06 1.38
C GLY A 75 11.45 -7.07 1.37
N ALA A 76 10.26 -7.50 0.95
CA ALA A 76 9.03 -6.73 0.95
C ALA A 76 8.44 -6.60 2.36
N VAL A 77 7.88 -5.43 2.66
CA VAL A 77 7.15 -5.19 3.91
C VAL A 77 5.65 -5.36 3.67
N ALA A 78 5.06 -4.63 2.73
CA ALA A 78 3.64 -4.74 2.40
C ALA A 78 3.39 -4.55 0.89
N CYS A 79 3.04 -5.65 0.24
CA CYS A 79 2.65 -5.66 -1.17
C CYS A 79 1.53 -6.68 -1.39
N ALA A 80 0.96 -6.70 -2.59
CA ALA A 80 0.09 -7.77 -3.04
C ALA A 80 0.55 -8.27 -4.41
N ASP A 81 0.53 -9.59 -4.57
CA ASP A 81 0.72 -10.26 -5.85
C ASP A 81 -0.57 -10.10 -6.67
N ALA A 82 -0.53 -9.14 -7.59
CA ALA A 82 -1.63 -8.83 -8.48
C ALA A 82 -1.55 -9.62 -9.80
N GLN A 83 -0.50 -10.43 -9.99
CA GLN A 83 -0.16 -11.13 -11.24
C GLN A 83 -0.07 -10.22 -12.48
N PHE A 84 0.11 -8.91 -12.27
CA PHE A 84 0.31 -7.94 -13.33
C PHE A 84 1.81 -7.72 -13.54
N TRP A 85 2.31 -8.27 -14.63
CA TRP A 85 3.72 -8.17 -15.02
C TRP A 85 3.95 -6.87 -15.80
N VAL A 86 4.14 -5.78 -15.07
CA VAL A 86 4.50 -4.48 -15.63
C VAL A 86 6.01 -4.29 -15.51
N ASP A 87 6.62 -3.61 -16.48
CA ASP A 87 8.02 -3.21 -16.40
C ASP A 87 8.28 -2.32 -15.17
N HIS A 88 9.18 -2.78 -14.29
CA HIS A 88 9.53 -2.13 -13.04
C HIS A 88 10.67 -1.11 -13.16
N GLU A 89 11.22 -0.83 -14.34
CA GLU A 89 12.32 0.14 -14.51
C GLU A 89 12.01 1.52 -13.90
N LYS A 90 10.85 2.11 -14.22
CA LYS A 90 10.42 3.42 -13.69
C LYS A 90 10.10 3.40 -12.19
N PRO A 91 9.38 2.40 -11.65
CA PRO A 91 9.25 2.18 -10.21
C PRO A 91 10.59 2.16 -9.45
N LEU A 92 11.57 1.42 -9.97
CA LEU A 92 12.89 1.28 -9.34
C LEU A 92 13.67 2.60 -9.40
N GLU A 93 13.56 3.36 -10.50
CA GLU A 93 14.12 4.71 -10.58
C GLU A 93 13.52 5.65 -9.53
N ALA A 94 12.21 5.57 -9.28
CA ALA A 94 11.55 6.36 -8.23
C ALA A 94 12.06 6.01 -6.81
N LEU A 95 12.29 4.72 -6.51
CA LEU A 95 12.92 4.32 -5.25
C LEU A 95 14.33 4.90 -5.11
N ARG A 96 15.11 4.89 -6.19
CA ARG A 96 16.46 5.46 -6.22
C ARG A 96 16.44 6.97 -5.92
N ILE A 97 15.53 7.71 -6.56
CA ILE A 97 15.35 9.15 -6.32
C ILE A 97 14.97 9.44 -4.86
N ASN A 98 14.11 8.62 -4.26
CA ASN A 98 13.77 8.76 -2.84
C ASN A 98 15.02 8.60 -1.96
N GLY A 99 15.84 7.58 -2.23
CA GLY A 99 17.11 7.37 -1.53
C GLY A 99 18.08 8.54 -1.68
N GLU A 100 18.24 9.09 -2.89
CA GLU A 100 19.08 10.28 -3.14
C GLU A 100 18.61 11.53 -2.36
N ARG A 101 17.31 11.60 -2.04
CA ARG A 101 16.70 12.68 -1.25
C ARG A 101 16.71 12.42 0.25
N GLY A 102 17.33 11.32 0.70
CA GLY A 102 17.38 10.92 2.11
C GLY A 102 16.05 10.39 2.66
N ILE A 103 15.11 10.02 1.78
CA ILE A 103 13.82 9.45 2.17
C ILE A 103 13.98 7.94 2.36
N VAL A 104 13.73 7.46 3.58
CA VAL A 104 13.74 6.04 3.89
C VAL A 104 12.44 5.42 3.40
N TRP A 105 12.54 4.40 2.53
CA TRP A 105 11.38 3.71 1.99
C TRP A 105 10.93 2.57 2.91
N PRO A 106 9.70 2.61 3.47
CA PRO A 106 9.25 1.69 4.51
C PRO A 106 8.63 0.40 3.97
N PHE A 107 8.31 0.33 2.67
CA PHE A 107 7.66 -0.84 2.08
C PHE A 107 8.63 -1.93 1.63
N GLY A 108 9.94 -1.69 1.76
CA GLY A 108 10.98 -2.63 1.34
C GLY A 108 11.07 -2.78 -0.17
N GLU A 109 11.52 -3.96 -0.61
CA GLU A 109 11.64 -4.29 -2.03
C GLU A 109 10.30 -4.66 -2.66
N LEU A 110 10.21 -4.55 -3.99
CA LEU A 110 9.04 -4.96 -4.75
C LEU A 110 9.35 -6.23 -5.57
N PRO A 111 8.81 -7.40 -5.19
CA PRO A 111 8.95 -8.60 -6.00
C PRO A 111 8.24 -8.46 -7.35
N ASP A 112 8.72 -9.18 -8.37
CA ASP A 112 8.06 -9.19 -9.68
C ASP A 112 6.61 -9.66 -9.60
N GLY A 113 5.75 -9.03 -10.40
CA GLY A 113 4.30 -9.28 -10.41
C GLY A 113 3.54 -8.73 -9.20
N CYS A 114 4.24 -8.12 -8.23
CA CYS A 114 3.63 -7.50 -7.06
C CYS A 114 3.49 -5.98 -7.20
N GLU A 115 2.53 -5.43 -6.48
CA GLU A 115 2.35 -3.98 -6.30
C GLU A 115 2.46 -3.63 -4.82
N PHE A 116 3.08 -2.50 -4.49
CA PHE A 116 3.05 -2.01 -3.11
C PHE A 116 1.61 -1.71 -2.71
N LEU A 117 1.31 -1.95 -1.45
CA LEU A 117 -0.03 -1.79 -0.91
C LEU A 117 0.01 -0.82 0.26
N VAL A 118 -0.84 0.20 0.25
CA VAL A 118 -1.08 1.04 1.42
C VAL A 118 -2.58 1.20 1.64
N LEU A 119 -2.99 1.23 2.90
CA LEU A 119 -4.33 1.57 3.34
C LEU A 119 -4.22 2.68 4.38
N VAL A 120 -5.02 3.73 4.24
CA VAL A 120 -5.10 4.86 5.17
C VAL A 120 -6.52 5.00 5.69
N ASP A 121 -6.63 5.36 6.97
CA ASP A 121 -7.90 5.80 7.56
C ASP A 121 -8.25 7.20 7.06
N ALA A 122 -9.31 7.27 6.26
CA ALA A 122 -9.78 8.48 5.63
C ALA A 122 -10.52 9.43 6.57
N LYS A 123 -10.83 9.01 7.80
CA LYS A 123 -11.47 9.88 8.81
C LYS A 123 -10.51 10.85 9.48
N LEU A 124 -9.19 10.70 9.28
CA LEU A 124 -8.19 11.59 9.87
C LEU A 124 -7.87 12.78 8.95
N THR A 125 -8.78 13.75 8.93
CA THR A 125 -8.46 15.16 8.61
C THR A 125 -9.20 16.09 9.57
N GLY A 126 -8.67 16.19 10.79
CA GLY A 126 -8.91 17.34 11.67
C GLY A 126 -7.62 18.13 11.76
N CYS A 127 -7.59 19.29 11.11
CA CYS A 127 -6.60 20.33 11.42
C CYS A 127 -6.71 20.75 12.89
#